data_AF-A0A8T5APK7-F1
#
_entry.id   AF-A0A8T5APK7-F1
#
_cell.length_a   1.000
_cell.length_b   1.000
_cell.length_c   1.000
_cell.angle_alpha   90.00
_cell.angle_beta   90.00
_cell.angle_gamma   90.00
#
_symmetry.space_group_name_H-M   'P 1'
#
loop_
_entity.id
_entity.type
_entity.pdbx_description
1 polymer ?
#
loop_
_entity_poly.entity_id
_entity_poly.type
_entity_poly.pdbx_seq_one_letter_code
_entity_poly.pdbx_strand_id
1 'polypeptide(L)' 'MNFKIDKPKEVLESLKRNKIVVSARANGIRVSPHFYNTELEIDKLIEEIKKHIGLMSI' A
#
# COMPACT_ATOMS: atom_id res chain seq x y z
N MET A 1 1.77 10.03 1.94
CA MET A 1 2.31 9.12 2.98
C MET A 1 3.28 8.11 2.34
N ASN A 2 4.24 7.58 3.11
CA ASN A 2 5.17 6.55 2.63
C ASN A 2 5.24 5.40 3.64
N PHE A 3 4.96 4.18 3.19
CA PHE A 3 5.05 2.95 4.00
C PHE A 3 6.38 2.27 3.74
N LYS A 4 7.17 2.02 4.80
CA LYS A 4 8.38 1.22 4.70
C LYS A 4 8.00 -0.23 4.46
N ILE A 5 8.41 -0.77 3.32
CA ILE A 5 8.05 -2.10 2.84
C ILE A 5 9.25 -2.66 2.10
N ASP A 6 9.62 -3.90 2.40
CA ASP A 6 10.65 -4.62 1.67
C ASP A 6 10.16 -5.00 0.28
N LYS A 7 11.08 -4.99 -0.70
CA LYS A 7 10.76 -5.30 -2.10
C LYS A 7 9.57 -4.48 -2.64
N PRO A 8 9.62 -3.14 -2.57
CA PRO A 8 8.47 -2.28 -2.90
C PRO A 8 7.98 -2.42 -4.34
N LYS A 9 8.82 -2.87 -5.28
CA LYS A 9 8.39 -3.17 -6.65
C LYS A 9 7.47 -4.39 -6.73
N GLU A 10 7.74 -5.45 -5.97
CA GLU A 10 6.90 -6.66 -5.94
C GLU A 10 5.54 -6.34 -5.31
N VAL A 11 5.55 -5.57 -4.22
CA VAL A 11 4.34 -5.13 -3.53
C VAL A 11 3.51 -4.18 -4.39
N LEU A 12 4.15 -3.27 -5.14
CA LEU A 12 3.45 -2.43 -6.12
C LEU A 12 2.67 -3.27 -7.13
N GLU A 13 3.28 -4.30 -7.71
CA GLU A 13 2.60 -5.17 -8.68
C GLU A 13 1.46 -5.97 -8.03
N SER A 14 1.61 -6.36 -6.75
CA SER A 14 0.53 -6.98 -5.97
C SER A 14 -0.66 -6.04 -5.77
N LEU A 15 -0.40 -4.83 -5.28
CA LEU A 15 -1.41 -3.78 -5.08
C LEU A 15 -2.13 -3.42 -6.39
N LYS A 16 -1.38 -3.33 -7.50
CA LYS A 16 -1.92 -3.05 -8.82
C LYS A 16 -2.91 -4.11 -9.29
N ARG A 17 -2.65 -5.40 -9.05
CA ARG A 17 -3.61 -6.50 -9.33
C ARG A 17 -4.91 -6.34 -8.55
N ASN A 18 -4.85 -5.75 -7.36
CA ASN A 18 -5.99 -5.44 -6.51
C ASN A 18 -6.68 -4.10 -6.87
N LYS A 19 -6.33 -3.49 -8.01
CA LYS A 19 -6.81 -2.17 -8.47
C LYS A 19 -6.42 -1.02 -7.54
N ILE A 20 -5.30 -1.15 -6.82
CA ILE A 20 -4.76 -0.12 -5.94
C ILE A 20 -3.55 0.51 -6.64
N VAL A 21 -3.65 1.78 -7.02
CA VAL A 21 -2.60 2.50 -7.73
C VAL A 21 -1.75 3.30 -6.75
N VAL A 22 -0.48 2.94 -6.66
CA VAL A 22 0.51 3.57 -5.77
C VAL A 22 1.85 3.74 -6.48
N SER A 23 2.84 4.27 -5.79
CA SER A 23 4.18 4.45 -6.34
C SER A 23 5.23 3.77 -5.47
N ALA A 24 5.96 2.81 -6.02
CA ALA A 24 7.20 2.34 -5.40
C ALA A 24 8.25 3.47 -5.42
N ARG A 25 8.89 3.73 -4.28
CA ARG A 25 10.00 4.67 -4.12
C ARG A 25 11.04 4.00 -3.24
N ALA A 26 12.33 4.35 -3.42
CA ALA A 26 13.51 3.71 -2.82
C ALA A 26 13.23 2.70 -1.67
N ASN A 27 12.69 3.17 -0.55
CA ASN A 27 12.53 2.38 0.68
C ASN A 27 11.07 2.03 1.03
N GLY A 28 10.14 2.02 0.07
CA GLY A 28 8.73 1.77 0.37
C GLY A 28 7.69 2.04 -0.72
N ILE A 29 6.44 2.09 -0.27
CA ILE A 29 5.25 2.41 -1.09
C ILE A 29 4.74 3.79 -0.71
N ARG A 30 4.77 4.71 -1.68
CA ARG A 30 4.16 6.04 -1.57
C ARG A 30 2.69 5.96 -1.94
N VAL A 31 1.86 6.44 -1.02
CA VAL A 31 0.42 6.59 -1.17
C VAL A 31 0.06 8.08 -1.13
N SER A 32 -0.80 8.49 -2.06
CA SER A 32 -1.38 9.84 -2.11
C SER A 32 -2.91 9.71 -2.10
N PRO A 33 -3.56 9.76 -0.91
CA PRO A 33 -5.02 9.81 -0.85
C PRO A 33 -5.52 11.05 -1.59
N HIS A 34 -6.66 10.93 -2.25
CA HIS A 34 -7.32 12.01 -2.97
C HIS A 34 -8.72 12.26 -2.38
N PHE A 35 -9.24 13.47 -2.55
CA PHE A 35 -10.60 13.84 -2.13
C PHE A 35 -11.70 12.91 -2.71
N TYR A 36 -11.40 12.24 -3.82
CA TYR A 36 -12.34 11.33 -4.48
C TYR A 36 -12.27 9.90 -3.95
N ASN A 37 -11.35 9.61 -3.02
CA ASN A 37 -11.33 8.29 -2.41
C ASN A 37 -12.46 8.14 -1.40
N THR A 38 -13.13 7.00 -1.47
CA THR A 38 -14.12 6.59 -0.47
C THR A 38 -13.42 5.96 0.73
N GLU A 39 -14.08 5.96 1.90
CA GLU A 39 -13.56 5.27 3.09
C GLU A 39 -13.27 3.79 2.82
N LEU A 40 -14.15 3.11 2.07
CA LEU A 40 -13.98 1.71 1.68
C LEU A 40 -12.71 1.47 0.84
N GLU A 41 -12.35 2.40 -0.04
CA GLU A 41 -11.10 2.30 -0.80
C GLU A 41 -9.86 2.47 0.08
N ILE A 42 -9.95 3.36 1.08
CA ILE A 42 -8.90 3.54 2.08
C ILE A 42 -8.75 2.29 2.95
N ASP A 43 -9.87 1.72 3.41
CA ASP A 43 -9.88 0.47 4.20
C ASP A 43 -9.26 -0.68 3.41
N LYS A 44 -9.67 -0.84 2.15
CA LYS A 44 -9.08 -1.85 1.25
C LYS A 44 -7.57 -1.66 1.07
N LEU A 45 -7.11 -0.42 0.92
CA LEU A 45 -5.69 -0.11 0.86
C LEU A 45 -4.96 -0.52 2.14
N ILE A 46 -5.50 -0.17 3.30
CA ILE A 46 -4.90 -0.48 4.60
C ILE A 46 -4.78 -1.99 4.80
N GLU A 47 -5.84 -2.75 4.53
CA GLU A 47 -5.85 -4.20 4.65
C GLU A 47 -4.85 -4.87 3.71
N GLU A 48 -4.68 -4.35 2.49
CA GLU A 48 -3.69 -4.89 1.56
C GLU A 48 -2.25 -4.53 1.98
N ILE A 49 -2.01 -3.30 2.45
CA ILE A 49 -0.71 -2.88 2.98
C ILE A 49 -0.30 -3.74 4.18
N LYS A 50 -1.23 -4.04 5.11
CA LYS A 50 -0.99 -4.88 6.30
C LYS A 50 -0.39 -6.25 5.98
N LYS A 51 -0.74 -6.85 4.84
CA LYS A 51 -0.18 -8.14 4.38
C LYS A 51 1.30 -8.08 4.02
N HIS A 52 1.82 -6.86 3.80
CA HIS A 52 3.17 -6.60 3.30
C HIS A 52 4.06 -5.88 4.30
N ILE A 53 3.50 -5.30 5.35
CA ILE A 53 4.27 -4.85 6.52
C ILE A 53 4.40 -6.03 7.48
N GLY A 54 5.64 -6.38 7.82
CA GLY A 54 5.93 -7.34 8.89
C GLY A 54 5.56 -6.74 10.23
N LEU A 55 4.28 -6.72 10.57
CA LEU A 55 3.86 -6.57 11.95
C LEU A 55 4.16 -7.92 12.61
N MET A 56 5.18 -7.95 13.47
CA MET A 56 5.21 -8.92 14.56
C MET A 56 3.85 -8.82 15.25
N SER A 57 3.05 -9.88 15.17
CA SER A 57 1.87 -10.04 16.01
C SER A 57 2.32 -9.84 17.45
N ILE A 58 1.85 -8.76 18.08
CA ILE A 58 1.86 -8.61 19.53
C ILE A 58 0.50 -9.09 20.01
#